data_AF-A0A357HF63-F1
#
_entry.id   AF-A0A357HF63-F1
#
_cell.length_a   1.000
_cell.length_b   1.000
_cell.length_c   1.000
_cell.angle_alpha   90.00
_cell.angle_beta   90.00
_cell.angle_gamma   90.00
#
_symmetry.space_group_name_H-M   'P 1'
#
loop_
_entity.id
_entity.type
_entity.pdbx_description
1 polymer ?
#
loop_
_entity_poly.entity_id
_entity_poly.type
_entity_poly.pdbx_seq_one_letter_code
_entity_poly.pdbx_strand_id
1 'polypeptide(L)' 'MLREKSFRKQVAEIDWSQYKGDRVLVRGCAEVVIPTWAFLILTAQLAQFVDRIYFGELHSAVKIFTKENN' A
#
# COMPACT_ATOMS: atom_id res chain seq x y z
N MET A 1 -13.16 13.07 -6.75
CA MET A 1 -13.60 11.66 -6.91
C MET A 1 -12.44 10.84 -7.45
N LEU A 2 -12.08 9.74 -6.79
CA LEU A 2 -10.98 8.87 -7.24
C LEU A 2 -11.37 8.11 -8.51
N ARG A 3 -10.52 8.16 -9.54
CA ARG A 3 -10.75 7.44 -10.82
C ARG A 3 -9.74 6.32 -10.96
N GLU A 4 -10.23 5.08 -11.09
CA GLU A 4 -9.37 3.88 -11.12
C GLU A 4 -8.29 3.94 -12.21
N LYS A 5 -8.65 4.32 -13.44
CA LYS A 5 -7.68 4.38 -14.55
C LYS A 5 -6.52 5.35 -14.27
N SER A 6 -6.82 6.52 -13.73
CA SER A 6 -5.80 7.52 -13.39
C SER A 6 -4.97 7.10 -12.17
N PHE A 7 -5.59 6.45 -11.19
CA PHE A 7 -4.89 5.91 -10.03
C PHE A 7 -3.90 4.81 -10.43
N ARG A 8 -4.34 3.82 -11.23
CA ARG A 8 -3.46 2.74 -11.73
C ARG A 8 -2.27 3.27 -12.52
N LYS A 9 -2.48 4.33 -13.33
CA LYS A 9 -1.39 4.97 -14.08
C LYS A 9 -0.33 5.55 -13.13
N GLN A 10 -0.75 6.31 -12.12
CA GLN A 10 0.18 6.88 -11.14
C GLN A 10 0.91 5.80 -10.32
N VAL A 11 0.19 4.75 -9.89
CA VAL A 11 0.78 3.60 -9.18
C VAL A 11 1.87 2.92 -10.01
N ALA A 12 1.68 2.81 -11.32
CA ALA A 12 2.64 2.18 -12.23
C ALA A 12 3.90 3.02 -12.47
N GLU A 13 3.86 4.32 -12.19
CA GLU A 13 4.99 5.25 -12.35
C GLU A 13 5.90 5.27 -11.10
N ILE A 14 5.49 4.65 -9.99
CA ILE A 14 6.27 4.57 -8.75
C ILE A 14 7.33 3.48 -8.89
N ASP A 15 8.59 3.82 -8.57
CA ASP A 15 9.63 2.82 -8.36
C ASP A 15 9.46 2.13 -7.00
N TRP A 16 8.82 0.96 -6.99
CA TRP A 16 8.55 0.21 -5.76
C TRP A 16 9.79 -0.46 -5.16
N SER A 17 10.87 -0.60 -5.94
CA SER A 17 12.10 -1.25 -5.48
C SER A 17 12.80 -0.47 -4.37
N GLN A 18 12.52 0.84 -4.26
CA GLN A 18 13.03 1.69 -3.21
C GLN A 18 12.61 1.26 -1.79
N TYR A 19 11.52 0.48 -1.66
CA TYR A 19 11.00 -0.02 -0.38
C TYR A 19 11.49 -1.43 -0.03
N LYS A 20 12.51 -1.94 -0.73
CA LYS A 20 12.94 -3.34 -0.57
C LYS A 20 13.44 -3.62 0.85
N GLY A 21 12.83 -4.61 1.50
CA GLY A 21 13.16 -5.02 2.88
C GLY A 21 12.57 -4.11 3.95
N ASP A 22 11.82 -3.07 3.58
CA ASP A 22 11.24 -2.15 4.55
C ASP A 22 10.00 -2.73 5.23
N ARG A 23 9.56 -2.04 6.28
CA ARG A 23 8.26 -2.24 6.94
C ARG A 23 7.43 -0.99 6.70
N VAL A 24 6.37 -1.12 5.92
CA VAL A 24 5.59 0.04 5.44
C VAL A 24 4.21 0.10 6.09
N LEU A 25 3.74 1.32 6.34
CA LEU A 25 2.36 1.60 6.78
C LEU A 25 1.61 2.28 5.63
N VAL A 26 0.55 1.64 5.15
CA VAL A 26 -0.37 2.22 4.18
C VAL A 26 -1.49 2.94 4.94
N ARG A 27 -1.53 4.26 4.81
CA ARG A 27 -2.55 5.13 5.40
C ARG A 27 -3.24 5.97 4.33
N GLY A 28 -4.53 6.21 4.51
CA GLY A 28 -5.29 7.16 3.71
C GLY A 28 -5.53 8.44 4.50
N CYS A 29 -5.06 9.58 4.01
CA CYS A 29 -5.39 10.89 4.59
C CYS A 29 -6.16 11.67 3.53
N ALA A 30 -7.48 11.44 3.46
CA ALA A 30 -8.34 12.17 2.55
C ALA A 30 -9.67 12.47 3.25
N GLU A 31 -10.21 13.65 2.99
CA GLU A 31 -11.56 14.07 3.43
C GLU A 31 -12.68 13.33 2.68
N VAL A 32 -12.30 12.48 1.72
CA VAL A 32 -13.21 11.68 0.90
C VAL A 32 -13.00 10.20 1.16
N VAL A 33 -14.08 9.42 1.02
CA VAL A 33 -14.02 7.96 1.14
C VAL A 33 -13.08 7.40 0.07
N ILE A 34 -11.97 6.80 0.52
CA ILE A 34 -11.06 6.07 -0.36
C ILE A 34 -11.62 4.66 -0.53
N PRO A 35 -11.88 4.21 -1.76
CA PRO A 35 -12.41 2.88 -1.99
C PRO A 35 -11.37 1.81 -1.70
N THR A 36 -11.82 0.69 -1.14
CA THR A 36 -10.96 -0.43 -0.71
C THR A 36 -10.02 -0.94 -1.80
N TRP A 37 -10.48 -0.96 -3.06
CA TRP A 37 -9.67 -1.42 -4.19
C TRP A 37 -8.35 -0.64 -4.36
N ALA A 38 -8.31 0.64 -3.98
CA ALA A 38 -7.09 1.45 -4.09
C ALA A 38 -6.00 0.92 -3.16
N PHE A 39 -6.37 0.56 -1.93
CA PHE A 39 -5.46 -0.04 -0.95
C PHE A 39 -5.01 -1.44 -1.37
N LEU A 40 -5.90 -2.24 -1.96
CA LEU A 40 -5.55 -3.56 -2.50
C LEU A 40 -4.48 -3.46 -3.58
N ILE A 41 -4.61 -2.49 -4.50
CA ILE A 41 -3.61 -2.26 -5.55
C ILE A 41 -2.25 -1.89 -4.97
N LEU A 42 -2.20 -0.95 -4.02
CA LEU A 42 -0.94 -0.54 -3.37
C LEU A 42 -0.29 -1.72 -2.63
N THR A 43 -1.10 -2.49 -1.91
CA THR A 43 -0.64 -3.66 -1.14
C THR A 43 -0.03 -4.70 -2.07
N ALA A 44 -0.66 -4.97 -3.23
CA ALA A 44 -0.15 -5.93 -4.21
C ALA A 44 1.21 -5.51 -4.81
N GLN A 45 1.43 -4.22 -5.01
CA GLN A 45 2.75 -3.72 -5.47
C GLN A 45 3.78 -3.84 -4.37
N LEU A 46 3.49 -3.33 -3.17
CA LEU A 46 4.40 -3.34 -2.03
C LEU A 46 4.82 -4.76 -1.62
N ALA A 47 3.90 -5.72 -1.61
CA ALA A 47 4.12 -7.09 -1.14
C ALA A 47 5.28 -7.82 -1.86
N GLN A 48 5.64 -7.38 -3.07
CA GLN A 48 6.76 -7.94 -3.83
C GLN A 48 8.13 -7.51 -3.29
N PHE A 49 8.20 -6.36 -2.60
CA PHE A 49 9.46 -5.71 -2.20
C PHE A 49 9.66 -5.66 -0.69
N VAL A 50 8.60 -5.42 0.08
CA VAL A 50 8.69 -5.17 1.52
C VAL A 50 8.64 -6.45 2.35
N ASP A 51 9.10 -6.37 3.60
CA ASP A 51 8.99 -7.48 4.54
C ASP A 51 7.63 -7.50 5.26
N ARG A 52 7.04 -6.32 5.50
CA ARG A 52 5.75 -6.19 6.22
C ARG A 52 4.95 -5.01 5.71
N ILE A 53 3.62 -5.19 5.66
CA ILE A 53 2.67 -4.11 5.38
C ILE A 53 1.71 -4.00 6.56
N TYR A 54 1.56 -2.78 7.04
CA TYR A 54 0.56 -2.39 8.01
C TYR A 54 -0.47 -1.48 7.34
N PHE A 55 -1.69 -1.49 7.86
CA PHE A 55 -2.79 -0.65 7.38
C PHE A 55 -3.44 0.09 8.55
N GLY A 56 -3.78 1.36 8.33
CA GLY A 56 -4.47 2.21 9.31
C GLY A 56 -3.62 3.37 9.82
N GLU A 57 -3.87 3.78 11.06
CA GLU A 57 -3.19 4.90 11.71
C GLU A 57 -2.01 4.43 12.55
N LEU A 58 -1.02 5.30 12.80
CA LEU A 58 0.24 4.94 13.49
C LEU A 58 0.02 4.22 14.84
N HIS A 59 -0.98 4.65 15.63
CA HIS A 59 -1.29 4.05 16.94
C HIS A 59 -2.28 2.86 16.87
N SER A 60 -2.85 2.58 15.71
CA SER A 60 -3.87 1.53 15.54
C SER A 60 -3.63 0.70 14.27
N ALA A 61 -2.37 0.61 13.86
CA ALA A 61 -1.96 -0.03 12.64
C ALA A 61 -2.14 -1.55 12.76
N VAL A 62 -2.88 -2.13 11.80
CA VAL A 62 -3.09 -3.58 11.72
C VAL A 62 -2.10 -4.15 10.72
N LYS A 63 -1.39 -5.21 11.12
CA LYS A 63 -0.49 -5.93 10.21
C LYS A 63 -1.31 -6.77 9.24
N ILE A 64 -1.18 -6.50 7.94
CA ILE A 64 -1.95 -7.17 6.88
C ILE A 64 -1.11 -8.09 5.99
N PHE A 65 0.22 -7.90 6.00
CA PHE A 65 1.14 -8.72 5.22
C PHE A 65 2.44 -8.93 5.97
N THR A 66 3.03 -10.12 5.83
CA THR A 66 4.39 -10.43 6.22
C THR A 66 4.98 -11.35 5.17
N LYS A 67 6.15 -11.01 4.67
CA LYS A 67 6.90 -11.84 3.74
C LYS A 67 7.40 -13.07 4.49
N GLU A 68 6.95 -14.25 4.09
CA GLU A 68 7.49 -15.51 4.59
C GLU A 68 8.80 -15.81 3.85
N ASN A 69 9.86 -16.01 4.63
CA ASN A 69 11.14 -16.49 4.11
C ASN A 69 11.15 -18.01 4.30
N ASN A 70 10.77 -18.76 3.27
CA ASN A 70 11.12 -20.18 3.14
C ASN A 70 12.44 -20.30 2.39
#